data_AF-A0A6I5EKZ3-F1
#
_entry.id   AF-A0A6I5EKZ3-F1
#
_cell.length_a   1.000
_cell.length_b   1.000
_cell.length_c   1.000
_cell.angle_alpha   90.00
_cell.angle_beta   90.00
_cell.angle_gamma   90.00
#
_symmetry.space_group_name_H-M   'P 1'
#
loop_
_entity.id
_entity.type
_entity.pdbx_description
1 polymer ?
#
loop_
_entity_poly.entity_id
_entity_poly.type
_entity_poly.pdbx_seq_one_letter_code
_entity_poly.pdbx_strand_id
1 'polypeptide(L)'
;MSTLKQRTKLFSIAGTFIAASAMVTAIAPSAQAATPTDEQIRIALQHHADGTQTPADVAVIKSVPALAASVPDPTAPEEITTTEAVINANGQAVSPANGAPMTPEQLAEVMPPSTATPSDPSTEVTTPAETEVAPQGSAVAPGITGGTWKVTHITHTHRAYSHTVIFKYHTYASFNYGGGKVRGWRDRSDDITNTSVDVEIAPKRIVNTKSYTPASSATSQMKREIKLCVFKYGCYAILHPWAKVQVFGTGKTKIAGSGV
;
A
#
# COMPACT_ATOMS: atom_id res chain seq x y z
N MET A 1 1.37 -13.17 -79.89
CA MET A 1 -0.07 -13.13 -80.24
C MET A 1 -0.39 -14.34 -81.10
N SER A 2 -1.36 -15.15 -80.64
CA SER A 2 -2.18 -16.13 -81.39
C SER A 2 -1.46 -17.24 -82.18
N THR A 3 -1.64 -18.54 -81.89
CA THR A 3 -2.92 -19.26 -82.07
C THR A 3 -2.93 -20.66 -81.44
N LEU A 4 -4.16 -21.07 -81.08
CA LEU A 4 -4.72 -22.35 -80.63
C LEU A 4 -4.08 -23.68 -81.10
N LYS A 5 -4.11 -24.69 -80.20
CA LYS A 5 -4.38 -26.11 -80.52
C LYS A 5 -5.08 -26.85 -79.36
N GLN A 6 -6.41 -26.95 -79.50
CA GLN A 6 -7.26 -28.15 -79.38
C GLN A 6 -6.68 -29.46 -78.78
N ARG A 7 -7.34 -30.06 -77.77
CA ARG A 7 -8.03 -31.39 -77.79
C ARG A 7 -8.21 -32.05 -76.41
N THR A 8 -9.49 -32.14 -76.01
CA THR A 8 -10.23 -33.35 -75.59
C THR A 8 -9.53 -34.47 -74.82
N LYS A 9 -10.09 -34.83 -73.64
CA LYS A 9 -10.72 -36.15 -73.38
C LYS A 9 -11.43 -36.21 -72.02
N LEU A 10 -12.69 -36.62 -72.08
CA LEU A 10 -13.52 -37.13 -70.98
C LEU A 10 -12.81 -38.24 -70.21
N PHE A 11 -13.16 -38.45 -68.93
CA PHE A 11 -13.72 -39.73 -68.45
C PHE A 11 -14.24 -39.60 -67.00
N SER A 12 -15.55 -39.86 -66.87
CA SER A 12 -16.29 -40.51 -65.77
C SER A 12 -15.89 -40.31 -64.31
N ILE A 13 -16.71 -39.56 -63.57
CA ILE A 13 -16.80 -39.65 -62.10
C ILE A 13 -18.00 -40.56 -61.78
N ALA A 14 -17.70 -41.79 -61.37
CA ALA A 14 -18.61 -42.68 -60.68
C ALA A 14 -18.77 -42.18 -59.23
N GLY A 15 -20.00 -42.26 -58.73
CA GLY A 15 -20.44 -41.63 -57.50
C GLY A 15 -19.80 -42.16 -56.22
N THR A 16 -19.99 -41.39 -55.15
CA THR A 16 -19.87 -41.89 -53.79
C THR A 16 -20.88 -41.15 -52.92
N PHE A 17 -21.73 -41.93 -52.24
CA PHE A 17 -22.69 -41.50 -51.24
C PHE A 17 -21.99 -40.70 -50.14
N ILE A 18 -22.45 -39.47 -49.88
CA ILE A 18 -22.05 -38.72 -48.69
C ILE A 18 -22.94 -39.20 -47.54
N ALA A 19 -22.38 -40.04 -46.67
CA ALA A 19 -22.96 -40.33 -45.36
C ALA A 19 -22.81 -39.08 -44.48
N ALA A 20 -23.94 -38.45 -44.15
CA ALA A 20 -24.00 -37.36 -43.19
C ALA A 20 -23.60 -37.88 -41.79
N SER A 21 -22.38 -37.59 -41.36
CA SER A 21 -21.95 -37.80 -39.98
C SER A 21 -22.46 -36.64 -39.15
N ALA A 22 -23.52 -36.87 -38.37
CA ALA A 22 -23.96 -35.96 -37.33
C ALA A 22 -22.86 -35.85 -36.27
N MET A 23 -22.15 -34.71 -36.24
CA MET A 23 -21.33 -34.33 -35.10
C MET A 23 -22.24 -34.11 -33.91
N VAL A 24 -22.30 -35.08 -33.01
CA VAL A 24 -22.77 -34.86 -31.64
C VAL A 24 -21.67 -34.05 -30.95
N THR A 25 -21.82 -32.73 -30.91
CA THR A 25 -21.10 -31.89 -29.96
C THR A 25 -21.52 -32.32 -28.56
N ALA A 26 -20.72 -33.17 -27.93
CA ALA A 26 -20.84 -33.43 -26.51
C ALA A 26 -20.61 -32.09 -25.79
N ILE A 27 -21.71 -31.49 -25.32
CA ILE A 27 -21.65 -30.40 -24.35
C ILE A 27 -21.11 -31.05 -23.09
N ALA A 28 -19.79 -31.00 -22.90
CA ALA A 28 -19.19 -31.36 -21.63
C ALA A 28 -19.89 -30.50 -20.57
N PRO A 29 -20.41 -31.09 -19.48
CA PRO A 29 -20.86 -30.30 -18.35
C PRO A 29 -19.67 -29.41 -17.96
N SER A 30 -19.87 -28.10 -17.92
CA SER A 30 -18.95 -27.21 -17.25
C SER A 30 -18.77 -27.77 -15.85
N ALA A 31 -17.62 -28.40 -15.58
CA ALA A 31 -17.32 -28.93 -14.27
C ALA A 31 -17.36 -27.73 -13.32
N GLN A 32 -18.46 -27.63 -12.57
CA GLN A 32 -18.58 -26.66 -11.50
C GLN A 32 -17.42 -27.00 -10.56
N ALA A 33 -16.42 -26.12 -10.48
CA ALA A 33 -15.31 -26.31 -9.54
C ALA A 33 -15.92 -26.58 -8.17
N ALA A 34 -15.62 -27.75 -7.60
CA ALA A 34 -16.16 -28.12 -6.30
C ALA A 34 -15.84 -26.99 -5.32
N THR A 35 -16.85 -26.53 -4.59
CA THR A 35 -16.64 -25.51 -3.56
C THR A 35 -15.57 -26.01 -2.59
N PRO A 36 -14.52 -25.22 -2.30
CA PRO A 36 -13.49 -25.64 -1.36
C PRO A 36 -14.10 -26.00 -0.01
N THR A 37 -13.60 -27.08 0.58
CA THR A 37 -13.96 -27.46 1.95
C THR A 37 -13.40 -26.46 2.97
N ASP A 38 -14.01 -26.39 4.14
CA ASP A 38 -13.52 -25.52 5.23
C ASP A 38 -12.08 -25.84 5.63
N GLU A 39 -11.68 -27.10 5.56
CA GLU A 39 -10.32 -27.51 5.87
C GLU A 39 -9.32 -27.02 4.80
N GLN A 40 -9.69 -27.10 3.51
CA GLN A 40 -8.86 -26.53 2.44
C GLN A 40 -8.70 -25.02 2.58
N ILE A 41 -9.75 -24.31 2.96
CA ILE A 41 -9.69 -22.86 3.21
C ILE A 41 -8.77 -22.55 4.39
N ARG A 42 -8.92 -23.28 5.51
CA ARG A 42 -8.09 -23.09 6.70
C ARG A 42 -6.61 -23.32 6.42
N ILE A 43 -6.28 -24.39 5.68
CA ILE A 43 -4.90 -24.68 5.26
C ILE A 43 -4.37 -23.58 4.35
N ALA A 44 -5.16 -23.13 3.36
CA ALA A 44 -4.74 -22.07 2.44
C ALA A 44 -4.47 -20.74 3.16
N LEU A 45 -5.33 -20.37 4.12
CA LEU A 45 -5.13 -19.18 4.96
C LEU A 45 -3.90 -19.31 5.86
N GLN A 46 -3.64 -20.49 6.42
CA GLN A 46 -2.45 -20.73 7.24
C GLN A 46 -1.17 -20.62 6.40
N HIS A 47 -1.11 -21.29 5.25
CA HIS A 47 0.05 -21.18 4.36
C HIS A 47 0.27 -19.74 3.88
N HIS A 48 -0.81 -18.99 3.62
CA HIS A 48 -0.72 -17.57 3.27
C HIS A 48 -0.11 -16.74 4.40
N ALA A 49 -0.56 -16.95 5.63
CA ALA A 49 -0.02 -16.28 6.80
C ALA A 49 1.47 -16.59 7.04
N ASP A 50 1.87 -17.83 6.77
CA ASP A 50 3.26 -18.29 6.93
C ASP A 50 4.16 -17.89 5.74
N GLY A 51 3.60 -17.31 4.68
CA GLY A 51 4.32 -16.99 3.44
C GLY A 51 4.74 -18.23 2.64
N THR A 52 4.08 -19.37 2.88
CA THR A 52 4.37 -20.68 2.25
C THR A 52 3.30 -21.10 1.24
N GLN A 53 2.38 -20.18 0.89
CA GLN A 53 1.27 -20.48 0.00
C GLN A 53 1.72 -20.97 -1.37
N THR A 54 1.03 -22.01 -1.83
CA THR A 54 1.19 -22.60 -3.15
C THR A 54 0.20 -22.00 -4.15
N PRO A 55 0.39 -22.18 -5.47
CA PRO A 55 -0.62 -21.80 -6.46
C PRO A 55 -2.01 -22.43 -6.21
N ALA A 56 -2.07 -23.60 -5.58
CA ALA A 56 -3.33 -24.25 -5.21
C ALA A 56 -4.03 -23.51 -4.06
N ASP A 57 -3.29 -23.07 -3.05
CA ASP A 57 -3.82 -22.25 -1.95
C ASP A 57 -4.38 -20.92 -2.47
N VAL A 58 -3.63 -20.27 -3.38
CA VAL A 58 -4.09 -19.03 -4.03
C VAL A 58 -5.36 -19.28 -4.85
N ALA A 59 -5.46 -20.41 -5.55
CA ALA A 59 -6.67 -20.76 -6.29
C ALA A 59 -7.88 -20.98 -5.36
N VAL A 60 -7.68 -21.63 -4.20
CA VAL A 60 -8.71 -21.78 -3.16
C VAL A 60 -9.18 -20.40 -2.68
N ILE A 61 -8.25 -19.53 -2.29
CA ILE A 61 -8.58 -18.17 -1.79
C ILE A 61 -9.33 -17.37 -2.85
N LYS A 62 -8.85 -17.37 -4.10
CA LYS A 62 -9.47 -16.64 -5.21
C LYS A 62 -10.84 -17.19 -5.61
N SER A 63 -11.08 -18.49 -5.40
CA SER A 63 -12.36 -19.13 -5.74
C SER A 63 -13.52 -18.70 -4.83
N VAL A 64 -13.23 -18.19 -3.63
CA VAL A 64 -14.23 -17.71 -2.67
C VAL A 64 -14.22 -16.17 -2.66
N PRO A 65 -15.25 -15.49 -3.20
CA PRO A 65 -15.23 -14.03 -3.36
C PRO A 65 -14.97 -13.24 -2.08
N ALA A 66 -15.55 -13.69 -0.95
CA ALA A 66 -15.33 -13.06 0.35
C ALA A 66 -13.86 -13.17 0.83
N LEU A 67 -13.19 -14.29 0.55
CA LEU A 67 -11.77 -14.46 0.86
C LEU A 67 -10.89 -13.67 -0.10
N ALA A 68 -11.20 -13.72 -1.40
CA ALA A 68 -10.48 -12.94 -2.41
C ALA A 68 -10.51 -11.43 -2.10
N ALA A 69 -11.59 -10.93 -1.51
CA ALA A 69 -11.75 -9.54 -1.09
C ALA A 69 -11.10 -9.18 0.26
N SER A 70 -10.66 -10.18 1.04
CA SER A 70 -10.16 -9.98 2.39
C SER A 70 -8.72 -10.45 2.63
N VAL A 71 -8.20 -11.30 1.76
CA VAL A 71 -6.85 -11.86 1.88
C VAL A 71 -5.86 -11.04 1.04
N PRO A 72 -4.80 -10.48 1.65
CA PRO A 72 -3.79 -9.68 0.95
C PRO A 72 -3.19 -10.42 -0.23
N ASP A 73 -2.93 -9.71 -1.32
CA ASP A 73 -2.11 -10.24 -2.41
C ASP A 73 -0.65 -9.82 -2.17
N PRO A 74 0.25 -10.74 -1.75
CA PRO A 74 1.65 -10.41 -1.52
C PRO A 74 2.42 -10.16 -2.82
N THR A 75 1.82 -10.45 -3.98
CA THR A 75 2.41 -10.19 -5.30
C THR A 75 1.96 -8.87 -5.91
N ALA A 76 0.96 -8.20 -5.30
CA ALA A 76 0.55 -6.88 -5.75
C ALA A 76 1.71 -5.89 -5.58
N PRO A 77 1.94 -4.99 -6.56
CA PRO A 77 2.96 -3.97 -6.42
C PRO A 77 2.63 -3.06 -5.23
N GLU A 78 3.67 -2.64 -4.52
CA GLU A 78 3.51 -1.73 -3.40
C GLU A 78 2.96 -0.38 -3.91
N GLU A 79 1.85 0.07 -3.33
CA GLU A 79 1.23 1.34 -3.66
C GLU A 79 1.49 2.33 -2.53
N ILE A 80 2.47 3.20 -2.75
CA ILE A 80 2.84 4.27 -1.84
C ILE A 80 2.53 5.61 -2.51
N THR A 81 1.73 6.45 -1.86
CA THR A 81 1.57 7.85 -2.24
C THR A 81 2.19 8.76 -1.20
N THR A 82 2.72 9.90 -1.64
CA THR A 82 3.26 10.93 -0.76
C THR A 82 2.70 12.26 -1.19
N THR A 83 2.05 12.95 -0.25
CA THR A 83 1.52 14.29 -0.44
C THR A 83 2.14 15.22 0.61
N GLU A 84 2.38 16.46 0.20
CA GLU A 84 3.17 17.39 0.99
C GLU A 84 2.61 18.80 0.90
N ALA A 85 2.74 19.55 2.00
CA ALA A 85 2.33 20.94 2.10
C ALA A 85 3.42 21.75 2.81
N VAL A 86 3.72 22.93 2.29
CA VAL A 86 4.57 23.92 2.98
C VAL A 86 3.65 24.97 3.62
N ILE A 87 3.91 25.34 4.87
CA ILE A 87 3.25 26.47 5.51
C ILE A 87 4.11 27.70 5.28
N ASN A 88 3.58 28.66 4.51
CA ASN A 88 4.28 29.90 4.19
C ASN A 88 4.33 30.88 5.38
N ALA A 89 4.99 32.02 5.19
CA ALA A 89 5.15 33.04 6.25
C ALA A 89 3.83 33.60 6.79
N ASN A 90 2.74 33.52 6.00
CA ASN A 90 1.41 33.98 6.39
C ASN A 90 0.59 32.89 7.10
N GLY A 91 1.19 31.73 7.37
CA GLY A 91 0.51 30.59 7.97
C GLY A 91 -0.35 29.78 7.00
N GLN A 92 -0.29 30.05 5.70
CA GLN A 92 -1.10 29.38 4.69
C GLN A 92 -0.37 28.17 4.09
N ALA A 93 -1.09 27.07 3.93
CA ALA A 93 -0.59 25.88 3.24
C ALA A 93 -0.51 26.10 1.71
N VAL A 94 0.65 25.79 1.14
CA VAL A 94 0.96 25.91 -0.29
C VAL A 94 1.62 24.62 -0.79
N SER A 95 1.42 24.32 -2.08
CA SER A 95 2.08 23.18 -2.72
C SER A 95 3.61 23.40 -2.79
N PRO A 96 4.43 22.42 -2.39
CA PRO A 96 5.89 22.51 -2.50
C PRO A 96 6.38 22.58 -3.96
N ALA A 97 5.58 22.12 -4.92
CA ALA A 97 5.98 22.03 -6.32
C ALA A 97 5.96 23.38 -7.05
N ASN A 98 4.99 24.25 -6.70
CA ASN A 98 4.75 25.50 -7.43
C ASN A 98 4.46 26.71 -6.52
N GLY A 99 4.39 26.53 -5.19
CA GLY A 99 4.11 27.60 -4.24
C GLY A 99 2.66 28.11 -4.27
N ALA A 100 1.76 27.46 -5.02
CA ALA A 100 0.36 27.87 -5.10
C ALA A 100 -0.39 27.53 -3.80
N PRO A 101 -1.32 28.40 -3.36
CA PRO A 101 -2.34 28.07 -2.36
C PRO A 101 -2.97 26.70 -2.58
N MET A 102 -3.04 25.89 -1.54
CA MET A 102 -3.80 24.62 -1.59
C MET A 102 -5.30 24.90 -1.41
N THR A 103 -6.13 24.16 -2.14
CA THR A 103 -7.58 24.15 -1.89
C THR A 103 -7.89 23.43 -0.57
N PRO A 104 -9.08 23.61 0.02
CA PRO A 104 -9.49 22.87 1.22
C PRO A 104 -9.39 21.35 1.05
N GLU A 105 -9.72 20.83 -0.13
CA GLU A 105 -9.67 19.39 -0.44
C GLU A 105 -8.22 18.88 -0.46
N GLN A 106 -7.33 19.62 -1.13
CA GLN A 106 -5.90 19.29 -1.14
C GLN A 106 -5.29 19.35 0.26
N LEU A 107 -5.71 20.34 1.06
CA LEU A 107 -5.24 20.48 2.43
C LEU A 107 -5.71 19.31 3.31
N ALA A 108 -6.97 18.90 3.17
CA ALA A 108 -7.52 17.74 3.88
C ALA A 108 -6.81 16.43 3.50
N GLU A 109 -6.26 16.33 2.29
CA GLU A 109 -5.47 15.17 1.87
C GLU A 109 -4.07 15.15 2.52
N VAL A 110 -3.48 16.29 2.87
CA VAL A 110 -2.13 16.34 3.47
C VAL A 110 -2.16 16.39 5.00
N MET A 111 -3.16 17.05 5.57
CA MET A 111 -3.23 17.24 7.03
C MET A 111 -3.80 15.99 7.70
N PRO A 112 -3.32 15.66 8.93
CA PRO A 112 -3.89 14.57 9.68
C PRO A 112 -5.37 14.85 10.00
N PRO A 113 -6.29 13.89 9.76
CA PRO A 113 -7.67 14.01 10.20
C PRO A 113 -7.75 13.98 11.74
N SER A 114 -8.90 14.38 12.29
CA SER A 114 -9.14 14.32 13.75
C SER A 114 -9.14 12.89 14.31
N THR A 115 -9.33 11.89 13.46
CA THR A 115 -9.24 10.46 13.80
C THR A 115 -7.81 9.94 13.88
N ALA A 116 -6.85 10.65 13.28
CA ALA A 116 -5.45 10.24 13.32
C ALA A 116 -4.97 10.20 14.76
N THR A 117 -4.29 9.12 15.13
CA THR A 117 -3.72 8.99 16.46
C THR A 117 -2.45 9.85 16.53
N PRO A 118 -2.31 10.82 17.45
CA PRO A 118 -1.06 11.55 17.61
C PRO A 118 0.07 10.66 18.19
N SER A 119 1.32 11.04 17.95
CA SER A 119 2.47 10.49 18.68
C SER A 119 2.32 10.85 20.15
N ASP A 120 2.43 9.86 21.04
CA ASP A 120 2.45 10.07 22.47
C ASP A 120 3.91 10.26 22.93
N PRO A 121 4.28 11.45 23.45
CA PRO A 121 5.63 11.73 23.92
C PRO A 121 6.15 10.75 24.97
N SER A 122 5.28 10.10 25.75
CA SER A 122 5.67 9.13 26.78
C SER A 122 6.17 7.79 26.20
N THR A 123 5.81 7.50 24.95
CA THR A 123 6.20 6.26 24.24
C THR A 123 7.17 6.54 23.09
N GLU A 124 7.48 7.80 22.84
CA GLU A 124 8.35 8.24 21.75
C GLU A 124 9.82 8.04 22.12
N VAL A 125 10.55 7.31 21.28
CA VAL A 125 11.99 7.12 21.45
C VAL A 125 12.75 8.08 20.55
N THR A 126 13.61 8.91 21.15
CA THR A 126 14.49 9.81 20.39
C THR A 126 15.83 9.14 20.08
N THR A 127 16.15 8.96 18.80
CA THR A 127 17.45 8.46 18.35
C THR A 127 18.46 9.61 18.19
N PRO A 128 19.78 9.34 18.13
CA PRO A 128 20.78 10.36 17.86
C PRO A 128 20.53 11.13 16.55
N ALA A 129 21.13 12.32 16.42
CA ALA A 129 21.10 13.08 15.18
C ALA A 129 21.75 12.31 14.03
N GLU A 130 21.12 12.28 12.85
CA GLU A 130 21.55 11.46 11.71
C GLU A 130 22.87 11.93 11.06
N THR A 131 23.36 13.15 11.33
CA THR A 131 24.61 13.65 10.72
C THR A 131 25.40 14.66 11.56
N GLU A 132 25.23 14.65 12.89
CA GLU A 132 26.13 15.35 13.80
C GLU A 132 26.61 14.36 14.87
N VAL A 133 27.92 14.16 14.98
CA VAL A 133 28.51 13.46 16.14
C VAL A 133 28.33 14.39 17.35
N ALA A 134 27.74 13.86 18.42
CA ALA A 134 27.15 14.59 19.55
C ALA A 134 28.04 15.67 20.18
N PRO A 135 27.41 16.56 20.99
CA PRO A 135 27.45 16.24 22.41
C PRO A 135 26.07 16.10 23.05
N GLN A 136 26.06 15.21 24.04
CA GLN A 136 24.97 14.91 24.95
C GLN A 136 24.43 16.19 25.60
N GLY A 137 23.12 16.39 25.51
CA GLY A 137 22.44 17.47 26.19
C GLY A 137 20.94 17.32 26.02
N SER A 138 20.24 17.07 27.12
CA SER A 138 18.79 17.07 27.18
C SER A 138 18.30 18.51 26.97
N ALA A 139 17.97 18.88 25.74
CA ALA A 139 17.40 20.19 25.43
C ALA A 139 15.91 20.05 25.13
N VAL A 140 15.09 20.58 26.03
CA VAL A 140 13.69 20.92 25.78
C VAL A 140 13.65 21.83 24.55
N ALA A 141 12.82 21.51 23.56
CA ALA A 141 12.73 22.28 22.32
C ALA A 141 12.39 23.75 22.63
N PRO A 142 13.30 24.72 22.40
CA PRO A 142 12.95 26.13 22.47
C PRO A 142 12.02 26.46 21.31
N GLY A 143 11.08 27.38 21.51
CA GLY A 143 10.15 27.83 20.47
C GLY A 143 10.89 28.13 19.16
N ILE A 144 10.64 27.34 18.13
CA ILE A 144 11.35 27.44 16.84
C ILE A 144 10.92 28.74 16.17
N THR A 145 11.78 29.77 16.22
CA THR A 145 11.58 31.04 15.53
C THR A 145 12.22 30.98 14.14
N GLY A 146 11.47 31.38 13.10
CA GLY A 146 11.90 31.35 11.69
C GLY A 146 11.90 29.96 11.03
N GLY A 147 12.45 29.88 9.81
CA GLY A 147 12.42 28.66 8.99
C GLY A 147 11.07 28.41 8.32
N THR A 148 10.98 27.31 7.58
CA THR A 148 9.81 26.89 6.83
C THR A 148 9.23 25.62 7.43
N TRP A 149 7.92 25.62 7.68
CA TRP A 149 7.20 24.43 8.13
C TRP A 149 6.74 23.62 6.93
N LYS A 150 6.86 22.31 7.02
CA LYS A 150 6.38 21.37 6.01
C LYS A 150 5.71 20.17 6.69
N VAL A 151 4.61 19.73 6.10
CA VAL A 151 3.91 18.49 6.46
C VAL A 151 4.11 17.50 5.31
N THR A 152 4.48 16.27 5.66
CA THR A 152 4.58 15.13 4.75
C THR A 152 3.59 14.07 5.20
N HIS A 153 2.71 13.65 4.29
CA HIS A 153 1.76 12.57 4.46
C HIS A 153 2.14 11.42 3.52
N ILE A 154 2.27 10.22 4.07
CA ILE A 154 2.55 8.99 3.34
C ILE A 154 1.35 8.06 3.51
N THR A 155 0.85 7.51 2.41
CA THR A 155 -0.16 6.45 2.41
C THR A 155 0.41 5.19 1.80
N HIS A 156 0.37 4.07 2.53
CA HIS A 156 0.54 2.73 1.98
C HIS A 156 -0.84 2.10 1.78
N THR A 157 -1.16 1.67 0.56
CA THR A 157 -2.43 1.00 0.24
C THR A 157 -2.26 -0.51 0.20
N HIS A 158 -3.07 -1.24 0.98
CA HIS A 158 -3.09 -2.70 1.01
C HIS A 158 -4.23 -3.24 0.19
N ARG A 159 -3.94 -4.17 -0.71
CA ARG A 159 -4.92 -4.78 -1.60
C ARG A 159 -5.05 -6.27 -1.38
N ALA A 160 -6.28 -6.74 -1.52
CA ALA A 160 -6.60 -8.15 -1.54
C ALA A 160 -6.37 -8.76 -2.93
N TYR A 161 -6.48 -10.09 -3.05
CA TYR A 161 -6.44 -10.79 -4.33
C TYR A 161 -7.50 -10.35 -5.34
N SER A 162 -8.62 -9.76 -4.90
CA SER A 162 -9.64 -9.14 -5.75
C SER A 162 -9.30 -7.70 -6.18
N HIS A 163 -8.15 -7.17 -5.76
CA HIS A 163 -7.73 -5.76 -5.87
C HIS A 163 -8.53 -4.76 -5.02
N THR A 164 -9.45 -5.23 -4.18
CA THR A 164 -10.14 -4.41 -3.17
C THR A 164 -9.14 -3.89 -2.15
N VAL A 165 -9.30 -2.65 -1.71
CA VAL A 165 -8.47 -2.06 -0.64
C VAL A 165 -8.90 -2.64 0.70
N ILE A 166 -7.99 -3.36 1.37
CA ILE A 166 -8.21 -3.95 2.69
C ILE A 166 -8.09 -2.89 3.78
N PHE A 167 -7.03 -2.08 3.71
CA PHE A 167 -6.82 -0.91 4.54
C PHE A 167 -5.79 0.01 3.89
N LYS A 168 -5.70 1.23 4.38
CA LYS A 168 -4.62 2.16 4.11
C LYS A 168 -3.93 2.53 5.40
N TYR A 169 -2.61 2.51 5.41
CA TYR A 169 -1.81 2.99 6.53
C TYR A 169 -1.26 4.39 6.21
N HIS A 170 -1.66 5.35 7.01
CA HIS A 170 -1.30 6.75 6.87
C HIS A 170 -0.28 7.14 7.93
N THR A 171 0.74 7.89 7.54
CA THR A 171 1.64 8.55 8.50
C THR A 171 1.84 10.01 8.13
N TYR A 172 1.84 10.86 9.15
CA TYR A 172 1.97 12.30 9.00
C TYR A 172 3.16 12.78 9.83
N ALA A 173 3.97 13.66 9.25
CA ALA A 173 5.08 14.28 9.96
C ALA A 173 5.20 15.75 9.60
N SER A 174 5.12 16.61 10.61
CA SER A 174 5.29 18.06 10.52
C SER A 174 6.64 18.47 11.09
N PHE A 175 7.44 19.18 10.29
CA PHE A 175 8.80 19.57 10.64
C PHE A 175 9.15 20.97 10.15
N ASN A 176 10.08 21.63 10.85
CA ASN A 176 10.66 22.91 10.45
C ASN A 176 12.04 22.71 9.85
N TYR A 177 12.34 23.40 8.75
CA TYR A 177 13.66 23.40 8.13
C TYR A 177 14.10 24.83 7.76
N GLY A 178 15.42 25.04 7.67
CA GLY A 178 15.99 26.33 7.29
C GLY A 178 17.50 26.38 7.59
N GLY A 179 18.26 27.18 6.84
CA GLY A 179 19.70 27.30 7.05
C GLY A 179 20.46 25.98 6.86
N GLY A 180 19.96 25.07 6.02
CA GLY A 180 20.57 23.75 5.80
C GLY A 180 20.34 22.73 6.93
N LYS A 181 19.48 23.04 7.91
CA LYS A 181 19.15 22.15 9.03
C LYS A 181 17.65 21.86 9.10
N VAL A 182 17.31 20.65 9.53
CA VAL A 182 16.02 20.33 10.15
C VAL A 182 16.11 20.89 11.56
N ARG A 183 15.19 21.78 11.92
CA ARG A 183 15.25 22.57 13.16
C ARG A 183 14.37 22.01 14.26
N GLY A 184 13.32 21.27 13.88
CA GLY A 184 12.51 20.52 14.84
C GLY A 184 11.29 19.86 14.25
N TRP A 185 10.68 19.01 15.06
CA TRP A 185 9.39 18.35 14.80
C TRP A 185 8.28 19.12 15.51
N ARG A 186 7.08 19.19 14.90
CA ARG A 186 5.87 19.68 15.58
C ARG A 186 4.97 18.50 15.92
N ASP A 187 4.27 17.99 14.92
CA ASP A 187 3.31 16.92 15.08
C ASP A 187 3.74 15.70 14.28
N ARG A 188 3.48 14.53 14.83
CA ARG A 188 3.62 13.24 14.14
C ARG A 188 2.39 12.40 14.49
N SER A 189 1.80 11.73 13.53
CA SER A 189 0.62 10.90 13.76
C SER A 189 0.53 9.76 12.73
N ASP A 190 -0.30 8.77 13.02
CA ASP A 190 -0.68 7.74 12.08
C ASP A 190 -2.20 7.51 12.09
N ASP A 191 -2.71 6.96 11.00
CA ASP A 191 -4.12 6.59 10.87
C ASP A 191 -4.27 5.31 10.04
N ILE A 192 -5.37 4.59 10.23
CA ILE A 192 -5.73 3.42 9.44
C ILE A 192 -7.16 3.61 8.92
N THR A 193 -7.31 3.64 7.60
CA THR A 193 -8.61 3.85 6.95
C THR A 193 -8.96 2.70 5.99
N ASN A 194 -10.17 2.75 5.43
CA ASN A 194 -10.67 1.81 4.42
C ASN A 194 -10.60 0.34 4.84
N THR A 195 -10.95 0.02 6.08
CA THR A 195 -10.97 -1.34 6.62
C THR A 195 -12.13 -2.15 6.01
N SER A 196 -11.90 -2.83 4.88
CA SER A 196 -12.92 -3.66 4.20
C SER A 196 -13.06 -5.06 4.80
N VAL A 197 -12.24 -5.38 5.80
CA VAL A 197 -12.23 -6.63 6.56
C VAL A 197 -12.31 -6.30 8.04
N ASP A 198 -12.58 -7.31 8.86
CA ASP A 198 -12.40 -7.21 10.31
C ASP A 198 -10.89 -7.09 10.60
N VAL A 199 -10.39 -5.84 10.51
CA VAL A 199 -9.03 -5.45 10.83
C VAL A 199 -8.98 -5.16 12.31
N GLU A 200 -8.31 -6.02 13.08
CA GLU A 200 -8.02 -5.69 14.48
C GLU A 200 -6.70 -4.92 14.55
N ILE A 201 -6.80 -3.64 14.88
CA ILE A 201 -5.65 -2.75 15.02
C ILE A 201 -5.15 -2.85 16.47
N ALA A 202 -3.87 -3.14 16.65
CA ALA A 202 -3.30 -3.09 17.99
C ALA A 202 -3.41 -1.66 18.56
N PRO A 203 -3.83 -1.52 19.84
CA PRO A 203 -4.13 -0.21 20.42
C PRO A 203 -2.91 0.70 20.51
N LYS A 204 -1.70 0.14 20.50
CA LYS A 204 -0.43 0.88 20.62
C LYS A 204 0.47 0.64 19.41
N ARG A 205 1.30 1.63 19.10
CA ARG A 205 2.40 1.49 18.13
C ARG A 205 3.46 0.54 18.67
N ILE A 206 4.03 -0.27 17.79
CA ILE A 206 5.21 -1.08 18.10
C ILE A 206 6.47 -0.20 18.04
N VAL A 207 6.54 0.71 17.06
CA VAL A 207 7.64 1.65 16.91
C VAL A 207 7.09 3.05 16.82
N ASN A 208 7.66 3.95 17.62
CA ASN A 208 7.43 5.38 17.55
C ASN A 208 8.76 6.09 17.80
N THR A 209 9.55 6.30 16.76
CA THR A 209 10.89 6.90 16.90
C THR A 209 11.05 8.14 16.06
N LYS A 210 11.82 9.11 16.57
CA LYS A 210 12.30 10.25 15.78
C LYS A 210 13.77 10.51 16.09
N SER A 211 14.53 11.02 15.13
CA SER A 211 15.88 11.48 15.41
C SER A 211 15.87 12.85 16.08
N TYR A 212 16.91 13.10 16.85
CA TYR A 212 17.17 14.40 17.45
C TYR A 212 17.31 15.51 16.38
N THR A 213 16.88 16.72 16.74
CA THR A 213 16.98 17.95 15.94
C THR A 213 17.43 19.09 16.86
N PRO A 214 18.22 20.07 16.39
CA PRO A 214 18.55 20.31 14.99
C PRO A 214 19.61 19.37 14.41
N ALA A 215 19.53 19.09 13.11
CA ALA A 215 20.48 18.25 12.36
C ALA A 215 20.39 18.53 10.85
N SER A 216 21.38 18.15 10.03
CA SER A 216 21.28 18.31 8.56
C SER A 216 20.22 17.40 7.93
N SER A 217 19.92 16.28 8.57
CA SER A 217 18.76 15.44 8.26
C SER A 217 18.17 14.87 9.54
N ALA A 218 16.89 14.50 9.49
CA ALA A 218 16.20 13.89 10.60
C ALA A 218 15.25 12.79 10.12
N THR A 219 14.93 11.83 10.97
CA THR A 219 14.01 10.74 10.64
C THR A 219 12.83 10.67 11.60
N SER A 220 11.68 10.24 11.09
CA SER A 220 10.50 9.85 11.88
C SER A 220 10.04 8.50 11.38
N GLN A 221 9.90 7.53 12.28
CA GLN A 221 9.43 6.19 11.97
C GLN A 221 8.26 5.80 12.88
N MET A 222 7.22 5.23 12.28
CA MET A 222 6.07 4.68 12.98
C MET A 222 5.76 3.28 12.45
N LYS A 223 5.45 2.35 13.36
CA LYS A 223 5.07 0.96 13.04
C LYS A 223 3.87 0.53 13.88
N ARG A 224 2.92 -0.15 13.26
CA ARG A 224 1.74 -0.75 13.91
C ARG A 224 1.75 -2.27 13.77
N GLU A 225 0.97 -2.92 14.63
CA GLU A 225 0.54 -4.30 14.45
C GLU A 225 -0.91 -4.28 13.99
N ILE A 226 -1.21 -5.04 12.95
CA ILE A 226 -2.55 -5.21 12.42
C ILE A 226 -2.82 -6.70 12.28
N LYS A 227 -3.93 -7.18 12.84
CA LYS A 227 -4.38 -8.56 12.62
C LYS A 227 -5.47 -8.55 11.56
N LEU A 228 -5.33 -9.46 10.61
CA LEU A 228 -6.33 -9.68 9.57
C LEU A 228 -7.20 -10.86 9.95
N CYS A 229 -8.50 -10.63 10.01
CA CYS A 229 -9.46 -11.61 10.45
C CYS A 229 -10.54 -11.86 9.40
N VAL A 230 -10.99 -13.11 9.32
CA VAL A 230 -12.14 -13.52 8.52
C VAL A 230 -13.18 -14.05 9.50
N PHE A 231 -14.40 -13.50 9.47
CA PHE A 231 -15.50 -13.78 10.40
C PHE A 231 -15.67 -15.27 10.78
N LYS A 232 -15.48 -16.19 9.82
CA LYS A 232 -15.61 -17.65 10.06
C LYS A 232 -14.35 -18.33 10.58
N TYR A 233 -13.16 -17.83 10.24
CA TYR A 233 -11.88 -18.52 10.49
C TYR A 233 -11.00 -17.82 11.54
N GLY A 234 -11.45 -16.69 12.08
CA GLY A 234 -10.69 -15.89 13.01
C GLY A 234 -9.56 -15.12 12.33
N CYS A 235 -8.61 -14.63 13.15
CA CYS A 235 -7.45 -13.92 12.65
C CYS A 235 -6.40 -14.91 12.13
N TYR A 236 -6.05 -14.75 10.86
CA TYR A 236 -5.16 -15.68 10.17
C TYR A 236 -3.76 -15.07 9.99
N ALA A 237 -3.61 -13.75 9.89
CA ALA A 237 -2.33 -13.10 9.66
C ALA A 237 -2.10 -11.90 10.59
N ILE A 238 -0.82 -11.62 10.88
CA ILE A 238 -0.37 -10.41 11.59
C ILE A 238 0.56 -9.63 10.66
N LEU A 239 0.12 -8.44 10.30
CA LEU A 239 0.88 -7.47 9.50
C LEU A 239 1.52 -6.41 10.38
N HIS A 240 2.58 -5.84 9.85
CA HIS A 240 3.50 -4.97 10.55
C HIS A 240 3.81 -3.69 9.77
N PRO A 241 2.79 -2.95 9.29
CA PRO A 241 3.00 -1.78 8.47
C PRO A 241 3.86 -0.75 9.21
N TRP A 242 4.82 -0.19 8.49
CA TRP A 242 5.69 0.86 8.97
C TRP A 242 6.02 1.85 7.87
N ALA A 243 6.20 3.10 8.26
CA ALA A 243 6.71 4.15 7.39
C ALA A 243 7.81 4.90 8.12
N LYS A 244 8.86 5.25 7.38
CA LYS A 244 9.97 6.10 7.80
C LYS A 244 10.10 7.24 6.82
N VAL A 245 9.92 8.46 7.32
CA VAL A 245 10.24 9.68 6.59
C VAL A 245 11.61 10.16 7.04
N GLN A 246 12.52 10.35 6.09
CA GLN A 246 13.76 11.10 6.29
C GLN A 246 13.58 12.47 5.67
N VAL A 247 13.80 13.51 6.46
CA VAL A 247 13.68 14.91 6.05
C VAL A 247 15.06 15.57 6.07
N PHE A 248 15.29 16.50 5.15
CA PHE A 248 16.57 17.19 5.03
C PHE A 248 16.41 18.68 5.35
N GLY A 249 17.49 19.33 5.78
CA GLY A 249 17.50 20.77 6.03
C GLY A 249 17.25 21.66 4.80
N THR A 250 17.15 21.05 3.62
CA THR A 250 16.72 21.65 2.36
C THR A 250 15.19 21.59 2.16
N GLY A 251 14.45 20.87 3.01
CA GLY A 251 13.02 20.61 2.87
C GLY A 251 12.68 19.39 2.00
N LYS A 252 13.68 18.74 1.38
CA LYS A 252 13.49 17.47 0.67
C LYS A 252 13.12 16.35 1.64
N THR A 253 12.47 15.33 1.12
CA THR A 253 12.05 14.15 1.87
C THR A 253 12.44 12.88 1.11
N LYS A 254 12.76 11.83 1.85
CA LYS A 254 12.97 10.47 1.36
C LYS A 254 12.11 9.54 2.18
N ILE A 255 11.34 8.69 1.50
CA ILE A 255 10.42 7.76 2.13
C ILE A 255 10.98 6.35 2.04
N ALA A 256 10.82 5.60 3.12
CA ALA A 256 10.93 4.15 3.15
C ALA A 256 9.76 3.60 3.95
N GLY A 257 9.33 2.39 3.66
CA GLY A 257 8.24 1.76 4.39
C GLY A 257 7.94 0.39 3.85
N SER A 258 7.04 -0.27 4.54
CA SER A 258 6.30 -1.43 4.07
C SER A 258 4.93 -1.28 4.66
N GLY A 259 3.92 -1.62 3.89
CA GLY A 259 2.60 -1.72 4.47
C GLY A 259 2.20 -3.15 4.89
N VAL A 260 3.05 -4.14 4.59
CA VAL A 260 2.95 -5.52 5.10
C VAL A 260 3.86 -5.73 6.30
#